data_AF-A0A6G3RAA1-F1
#
_entry.id   AF-A0A6G3RAA1-F1
#
_cell.length_a   1.000
_cell.length_b   1.000
_cell.length_c   1.000
_cell.angle_alpha   90.00
_cell.angle_beta   90.00
_cell.angle_gamma   90.00
#
_symmetry.space_group_name_H-M   'P 1'
#
loop_
_entity.id
_entity.type
_entity.pdbx_description
1 polymer ?
#
loop_
_entity_poly.entity_id
_entity_poly.type
_entity_poly.pdbx_seq_one_letter_code
_entity_poly.pdbx_strand_id
1 'polypeptide(L)'
;MTTQTTEEDLSQAEEACAEGESALERGDTAAAEKCFTRALELAGAEDREGGTRLAARARTGAGRVRLARGEIEGAETEFERAHALRPSAAGPLHWLGCAAAHRGDLVTA
;
A
#
# COMPACT_ATOMS: atom_id res chain seq x y z
N MET A 1 2.18 12.41 -28.02
CA MET A 1 0.89 12.53 -27.29
C MET A 1 0.80 11.58 -26.09
N THR A 2 1.91 10.95 -25.65
CA THR A 2 1.91 9.90 -24.62
C THR A 2 2.23 10.39 -23.20
N THR A 3 2.74 11.61 -23.03
CA THR A 3 3.15 12.14 -21.71
C THR A 3 1.97 12.60 -20.85
N GLN A 4 0.87 13.03 -21.48
CA GLN A 4 -0.29 13.55 -20.76
C GLN A 4 -1.07 12.43 -20.04
N THR A 5 -1.20 11.26 -20.68
CA THR A 5 -1.87 10.10 -20.09
C THR A 5 -1.12 9.61 -18.86
N THR A 6 0.21 9.60 -18.88
CA THR A 6 1.00 9.04 -17.78
C THR A 6 1.13 9.99 -16.60
N GLU A 7 1.06 11.31 -16.78
CA GLU A 7 0.91 12.26 -15.66
C GLU A 7 -0.47 12.16 -15.01
N GLU A 8 -1.52 12.00 -15.82
CA GLU A 8 -2.89 11.84 -15.33
C GLU A 8 -3.06 10.53 -14.54
N ASP A 9 -2.50 9.42 -15.03
CA ASP A 9 -2.50 8.13 -14.32
C ASP A 9 -1.81 8.23 -12.94
N LEU A 10 -0.67 8.93 -12.84
CA LEU A 10 0.02 9.12 -11.56
C LEU A 10 -0.80 9.99 -10.61
N SER A 11 -1.45 11.05 -11.11
CA SER A 11 -2.32 11.90 -10.29
C SER A 11 -3.53 11.12 -9.77
N GLN A 12 -4.15 10.29 -10.62
CA GLN A 12 -5.24 9.40 -10.20
C GLN A 12 -4.76 8.34 -9.20
N ALA A 13 -3.53 7.83 -9.34
CA ALA A 13 -2.95 6.90 -8.37
C ALA A 13 -2.70 7.57 -7.01
N GLU A 14 -2.29 8.84 -6.99
CA GLU A 14 -2.15 9.64 -5.78
C GLU A 14 -3.48 9.82 -5.05
N GLU A 15 -4.52 10.21 -5.80
CA GLU A 15 -5.87 10.36 -5.27
C GLU A 15 -6.41 9.04 -4.72
N ALA A 16 -6.27 7.95 -5.47
CA ALA A 16 -6.66 6.62 -5.02
C ALA A 16 -5.91 6.19 -3.74
N CYS A 17 -4.63 6.52 -3.59
CA CYS A 17 -3.91 6.28 -2.33
C CYS A 17 -4.51 7.09 -1.16
N ALA A 18 -4.81 8.37 -1.38
CA ALA A 18 -5.37 9.24 -0.34
C ALA A 18 -6.78 8.80 0.09
N GLU A 19 -7.62 8.41 -0.87
CA GLU A 19 -8.94 7.84 -0.59
C GLU A 19 -8.86 6.54 0.19
N GLY A 20 -7.92 5.66 -0.19
CA GLY A 20 -7.69 4.39 0.51
C GLY A 20 -7.24 4.60 1.96
N GLU A 21 -6.36 5.57 2.20
CA GLU A 21 -5.95 5.97 3.56
C GLU A 21 -7.13 6.52 4.36
N SER A 22 -7.92 7.40 3.76
CA SER A 22 -9.12 7.94 4.40
C SER A 22 -10.14 6.85 4.72
N ALA A 23 -10.28 5.83 3.87
CA ALA A 23 -11.14 4.68 4.11
C ALA A 23 -10.62 3.82 5.28
N LEU A 24 -9.31 3.62 5.39
CA LEU A 24 -8.71 2.96 6.56
C LEU A 24 -8.97 3.73 7.86
N GLU A 25 -8.87 5.05 7.85
CA GLU A 25 -9.18 5.88 9.03
C GLU A 25 -10.63 5.73 9.48
N ARG A 26 -11.55 5.46 8.54
CA ARG A 26 -12.96 5.15 8.81
C ARG A 26 -13.21 3.67 9.17
N GLY A 27 -12.20 2.81 9.09
CA GLY A 27 -12.33 1.36 9.29
C GLY A 27 -12.97 0.62 8.11
N ASP A 28 -13.21 1.28 6.98
CA ASP A 28 -13.78 0.66 5.78
C ASP A 28 -12.68 -0.04 4.97
N THR A 29 -12.34 -1.25 5.41
CA THR A 29 -11.29 -2.05 4.77
C THR A 29 -11.66 -2.47 3.34
N ALA A 30 -12.95 -2.55 2.99
CA ALA A 30 -13.40 -2.94 1.65
C ALA A 30 -13.24 -1.79 0.64
N ALA A 31 -13.60 -0.57 1.03
CA ALA A 31 -13.32 0.62 0.22
C ALA A 31 -11.81 0.84 0.08
N ALA A 32 -11.06 0.73 1.18
CA ALA A 32 -9.61 0.89 1.17
C ALA A 32 -8.91 -0.07 0.20
N GLU A 33 -9.29 -1.35 0.22
CA GLU A 33 -8.74 -2.35 -0.71
C GLU A 33 -8.94 -1.95 -2.17
N LYS A 34 -10.16 -1.54 -2.55
CA LYS A 34 -10.46 -1.10 -3.92
C LYS A 34 -9.60 0.09 -4.34
N CYS A 35 -9.46 1.08 -3.47
CA CYS A 35 -8.64 2.27 -3.72
C CYS A 35 -7.16 1.91 -3.91
N PHE A 36 -6.59 1.05 -3.05
CA PHE A 36 -5.19 0.65 -3.20
C PHE A 36 -4.94 -0.25 -4.41
N THR A 37 -5.88 -1.15 -4.77
CA THR A 37 -5.80 -1.91 -6.02
C THR A 37 -5.79 -0.96 -7.22
N ARG A 38 -6.69 0.03 -7.25
CA ARG A 38 -6.74 1.03 -8.32
C ARG A 38 -5.44 1.82 -8.43
N ALA A 39 -4.87 2.25 -7.30
CA ALA A 39 -3.59 2.94 -7.28
C ALA A 39 -2.44 2.08 -7.85
N LEU A 40 -2.45 0.77 -7.60
CA LEU A 40 -1.44 -0.16 -8.13
C LEU A 40 -1.56 -0.36 -9.65
N GLU A 41 -2.78 -0.44 -10.17
CA GLU A 41 -3.03 -0.54 -11.61
C GLU A 41 -2.51 0.70 -12.34
N LEU A 42 -2.78 1.89 -11.79
CA LEU A 42 -2.39 3.17 -12.35
C LEU A 42 -0.88 3.46 -12.22
N ALA A 43 -0.26 3.01 -11.13
CA ALA A 43 1.18 3.17 -10.91
C ALA A 43 2.04 2.30 -11.86
N GLY A 44 1.45 1.33 -12.57
CA GLY A 44 2.13 0.34 -13.41
C GLY A 44 2.49 0.78 -14.83
N ALA A 45 2.28 2.05 -15.19
CA ALA A 45 2.36 2.47 -16.60
C ALA A 45 3.79 2.60 -17.16
N GLU A 46 4.76 3.16 -16.43
CA GLU A 46 6.14 3.35 -16.92
C GLU A 46 7.14 3.46 -15.76
N ASP A 47 8.39 3.04 -15.98
CA ASP A 47 9.53 3.03 -15.05
C ASP A 47 9.96 4.46 -14.63
N ARG A 48 9.08 5.16 -13.91
CA ARG A 48 9.27 6.50 -13.36
C ARG A 48 9.25 6.42 -11.84
N GLU A 49 10.13 7.18 -11.20
CA GLU A 49 10.25 7.24 -9.75
C GLU A 49 8.92 7.55 -9.03
N GLY A 50 8.04 8.33 -9.67
CA GLY A 50 6.68 8.59 -9.19
C GLY A 50 5.81 7.33 -9.08
N GLY A 51 5.80 6.48 -10.11
CA GLY A 51 5.05 5.22 -10.12
C GLY A 51 5.54 4.27 -9.03
N THR A 52 6.86 4.09 -8.91
CA THR A 52 7.46 3.27 -7.84
C THR A 52 7.10 3.78 -6.44
N ARG A 53 7.08 5.11 -6.25
CA ARG A 53 6.68 5.74 -4.97
C ARG A 53 5.23 5.44 -4.62
N LEU A 54 4.32 5.55 -5.58
CA LEU A 54 2.89 5.31 -5.37
C LEU A 54 2.59 3.83 -5.21
N ALA A 55 3.25 2.97 -5.98
CA ALA A 55 3.17 1.53 -5.83
C ALA A 55 3.63 1.05 -4.45
N ALA A 56 4.69 1.65 -3.89
CA ALA A 56 5.13 1.35 -2.52
C ALA A 56 4.13 1.85 -1.46
N ARG A 57 3.56 3.06 -1.66
CA ARG A 57 2.51 3.60 -0.76
C ARG A 57 1.25 2.75 -0.78
N ALA A 58 0.76 2.38 -1.96
CA ALA A 58 -0.43 1.57 -2.13
C ALA A 58 -0.26 0.16 -1.55
N ARG A 59 0.91 -0.50 -1.74
CA ARG A 59 1.22 -1.78 -1.09
C ARG A 59 1.28 -1.66 0.44
N THR A 60 1.84 -0.57 0.96
CA THR A 60 1.78 -0.29 2.41
C THR A 60 0.33 -0.16 2.88
N GLY A 61 -0.53 0.52 2.12
CA GLY A 61 -1.96 0.61 2.39
C GLY A 61 -2.65 -0.77 2.38
N ALA A 62 -2.39 -1.59 1.37
CA ALA A 62 -2.92 -2.94 1.25
C ALA A 62 -2.48 -3.84 2.43
N GLY A 63 -1.22 -3.75 2.85
CA GLY A 63 -0.76 -4.45 4.05
C GLY A 63 -1.51 -4.03 5.31
N ARG A 64 -1.78 -2.72 5.48
CA ARG A 64 -2.59 -2.21 6.60
C ARG A 64 -4.03 -2.74 6.56
N VAL A 65 -4.65 -2.82 5.38
CA VAL A 65 -5.97 -3.44 5.18
C VAL A 65 -5.97 -4.89 5.66
N ARG A 66 -4.96 -5.66 5.26
CA ARG A 66 -4.79 -7.05 5.65
C ARG A 66 -4.59 -7.22 7.16
N LEU A 67 -3.74 -6.40 7.78
CA LEU A 67 -3.59 -6.38 9.24
C LEU A 67 -4.91 -6.10 9.95
N ALA A 68 -5.68 -5.11 9.48
CA ALA A 68 -6.98 -4.77 10.07
C ALA A 68 -7.99 -5.93 9.97
N ARG A 69 -7.81 -6.85 9.01
CA ARG A 69 -8.61 -8.08 8.86
C ARG A 69 -8.02 -9.30 9.58
N GLY A 70 -6.87 -9.16 10.23
CA GLY A 70 -6.15 -10.27 10.88
C GLY A 70 -5.33 -11.16 9.93
N GLU A 71 -5.19 -10.77 8.66
CA GLU A 71 -4.43 -11.50 7.63
C GLU A 71 -2.93 -11.17 7.71
N ILE A 72 -2.28 -11.53 8.81
CA ILE A 72 -0.92 -11.05 9.15
C ILE A 72 0.13 -11.46 8.10
N GLU A 73 0.14 -12.72 7.67
CA GLU A 73 1.12 -13.22 6.68
C GLU A 73 0.98 -12.50 5.33
N GLY A 74 -0.28 -12.24 4.92
CA GLY A 74 -0.58 -11.47 3.73
C GLY A 74 -0.14 -10.02 3.87
N ALA A 75 -0.27 -9.43 5.07
CA ALA A 75 0.19 -8.09 5.33
C ALA A 75 1.72 -7.95 5.27
N GLU A 76 2.45 -8.87 5.92
CA GLU A 76 3.92 -8.93 5.86
C GLU A 76 4.39 -8.97 4.40
N THR A 77 3.79 -9.83 3.59
CA THR A 77 4.10 -9.93 2.15
C THR A 77 3.95 -8.59 1.42
N GLU A 78 2.87 -7.84 1.69
CA GLU A 78 2.65 -6.54 1.05
C GLU A 78 3.65 -5.48 1.54
N PHE A 79 4.00 -5.47 2.82
CA PHE A 79 5.00 -4.55 3.34
C PHE A 79 6.41 -4.86 2.83
N GLU A 80 6.78 -6.13 2.69
CA GLU A 80 8.06 -6.55 2.09
C GLU A 80 8.16 -6.10 0.63
N ARG A 81 7.09 -6.27 -0.15
CA ARG A 81 7.03 -5.78 -1.53
C ARG A 81 7.15 -4.26 -1.60
N ALA A 82 6.49 -3.54 -0.69
CA ALA A 82 6.62 -2.09 -0.59
C ALA A 82 8.05 -1.66 -0.25
N HIS A 83 8.71 -2.38 0.67
CA HIS A 83 10.10 -2.14 1.05
C HIS A 83 11.06 -2.46 -0.10
N ALA A 84 10.84 -3.54 -0.85
CA ALA A 84 11.66 -3.87 -2.01
C ALA A 84 11.62 -2.78 -3.09
N LEU A 85 10.45 -2.15 -3.28
CA LEU A 85 10.30 -1.00 -4.19
C LEU A 85 11.00 0.25 -3.67
N ARG A 86 10.93 0.50 -2.36
CA ARG A 86 11.57 1.67 -1.72
C ARG A 86 12.23 1.30 -0.40
N PRO A 87 13.48 0.81 -0.43
CA PRO A 87 14.18 0.36 0.77
C PRO A 87 14.41 1.47 1.80
N SER A 88 14.50 2.72 1.35
CA SER A 88 14.68 3.90 2.21
C SER A 88 13.37 4.47 2.78
N ALA A 89 12.21 3.94 2.40
CA ALA A 89 10.93 4.42 2.92
C ALA A 89 10.68 3.86 4.33
N ALA A 90 10.44 4.76 5.29
CA ALA A 90 10.17 4.38 6.68
C ALA A 90 8.82 3.67 6.87
N GLY A 91 7.82 3.98 6.03
CA GLY A 91 6.46 3.44 6.13
C GLY A 91 6.41 1.90 6.12
N PRO A 92 6.91 1.22 5.08
CA PRO A 92 6.94 -0.24 5.02
C PRO A 92 7.63 -0.90 6.23
N LEU A 93 8.79 -0.38 6.64
CA LEU A 93 9.55 -0.90 7.79
C LEU A 93 8.80 -0.75 9.11
N HIS A 94 8.14 0.38 9.32
CA HIS A 94 7.31 0.61 10.50
C HIS A 94 6.20 -0.45 10.60
N TRP A 95 5.49 -0.71 9.50
CA TRP A 95 4.39 -1.66 9.47
C TRP A 95 4.82 -3.13 9.52
N LEU A 96 6.03 -3.47 9.03
CA LEU A 96 6.63 -4.80 9.26
C LEU A 96 6.83 -5.05 10.76
N GLY A 97 7.31 -4.04 11.50
CA GLY A 97 7.41 -4.12 12.96
C GLY A 97 6.07 -4.35 13.63
N CYS A 98 5.02 -3.64 13.21
CA CYS A 98 3.66 -3.84 13.70
C CYS A 98 3.14 -5.26 13.40
N ALA A 99 3.33 -5.75 12.17
CA ALA A 99 2.91 -7.10 11.78
C ALA A 99 3.61 -8.19 12.60
N ALA A 100 4.92 -8.03 12.83
CA ALA A 100 5.70 -8.95 13.66
C ALA A 100 5.22 -8.97 15.12
N ALA A 101 4.83 -7.81 15.67
CA ALA A 101 4.25 -7.73 17.02
C ALA A 101 2.90 -8.48 17.10
N HIS A 102 1.99 -8.22 16.15
CA HIS A 102 0.70 -8.93 16.07
C HIS A 102 0.87 -10.45 15.95
N ARG A 103 1.88 -10.92 15.21
CA ARG A 103 2.21 -12.35 15.12
C ARG A 103 2.70 -12.92 16.45
N GLY A 104 3.53 -12.18 17.18
CA GLY A 104 4.00 -12.57 18.51
C GLY A 104 2.87 -12.69 19.53
N ASP A 105 1.90 -11.77 19.49
CA ASP A 105 0.72 -11.80 20.36
C ASP A 105 -0.17 -13.03 20.08
N LEU A 106 -0.33 -13.42 18.81
CA LEU A 106 -1.09 -14.65 18.47
C LEU A 106 -0.38 -15.95 18.85
N VAL A 107 0.96 -15.98 18.84
CA VAL A 107 1.73 -17.16 19.27
C VAL A 107 1.71 -17.34 20.79
N THR A 108 1.47 -16.25 21.54
CA THR A 108 1.47 -16.25 23.01
C THR A 108 0.09 -16.41 23.65
N ALA A 109 -0.99 -16.35 22.86
CA ALA A 109 -2.38 -16.59 23.27
C ALA A 109 -2.78 -18.06 23.17
#